data_AF-A0A7C9JBK4-F1
#
_entry.id   AF-A0A7C9JBK4-F1
#
_cell.length_a   1.000
_cell.length_b   1.000
_cell.length_c   1.000
_cell.angle_alpha   90.00
_cell.angle_beta   90.00
_cell.angle_gamma   90.00
#
_symmetry.space_group_name_H-M   'P 1'
#
loop_
_entity.id
_entity.type
_entity.pdbx_description
1 polymer ?
#
loop_
_entity_poly.entity_id
_entity_poly.type
_entity_poly.pdbx_seq_one_letter_code
_entity_poly.pdbx_strand_id
1 'polypeptide(L)' 'MPEVNAMTIADRLALLTAEHAGLLAAARAAVAGAQLGEADPLIYLRHELDRHGQLPPVGAVPMALLSSPGLIAEGRRPA' A
#
# COMPACT_ATOMS: atom_id res chain seq x y z
N MET A 1 13.53 35.19 1.16
CA MET A 1 13.04 34.27 2.20
C MET A 1 11.82 33.57 1.64
N PRO A 2 11.76 32.23 1.73
CA PRO A 2 11.46 31.34 0.59
C PRO A 2 9.99 31.36 0.18
N GLU A 3 9.74 31.30 -1.13
CA GLU A 3 8.50 30.76 -1.68
C GLU A 3 8.35 29.36 -1.14
N VAL A 4 7.41 29.20 -0.20
CA VAL A 4 7.04 27.91 0.34
C VAL A 4 6.50 27.09 -0.81
N ASN A 5 7.20 25.99 -1.12
CA ASN A 5 6.97 25.02 -2.18
C ASN A 5 5.50 24.56 -2.24
N ALA A 6 4.66 25.29 -2.98
CA ALA A 6 3.27 24.93 -3.18
C ALA A 6 3.22 23.81 -4.22
N MET A 7 3.11 22.56 -3.75
CA MET A 7 2.98 21.38 -4.61
C MET A 7 1.82 21.60 -5.59
N THR A 8 2.16 21.63 -6.89
CA THR A 8 1.16 21.86 -7.94
C THR A 8 0.26 20.63 -8.11
N ILE A 9 -0.86 20.79 -8.83
CA ILE A 9 -1.72 19.65 -9.18
C ILE A 9 -0.92 18.60 -9.97
N ALA A 10 -0.02 19.04 -10.86
CA ALA A 10 0.84 18.15 -11.62
C ALA A 10 1.80 17.37 -10.73
N ASP A 11 2.43 18.03 -9.75
CA ASP A 11 3.32 17.37 -8.80
C ASP A 11 2.58 16.33 -7.95
N ARG A 12 1.36 16.66 -7.51
CA ARG A 12 0.53 15.74 -6.73
C ARG A 12 0.06 14.54 -7.54
N LEU A 13 -0.28 14.75 -8.81
CA LEU A 13 -0.63 13.66 -9.74
C LEU A 13 0.59 12.77 -10.02
N ALA A 14 1.77 13.37 -10.20
CA ALA A 14 3.00 12.63 -10.43
C ALA A 14 3.35 11.76 -9.23
N LEU A 15 3.23 12.30 -8.00
CA LEU A 15 3.43 11.54 -6.77
C LEU A 15 2.46 10.36 -6.65
N LEU A 16 1.15 10.60 -6.81
CA LEU A 16 0.14 9.54 -6.75
C LEU A 16 0.37 8.45 -7.81
N THR A 17 0.80 8.86 -9.00
CA THR A 17 1.11 7.93 -10.10
C THR A 17 2.33 7.08 -9.75
N ALA A 18 3.37 7.68 -9.17
CA ALA A 18 4.57 6.97 -8.75
C ALA A 18 4.29 5.98 -7.61
N GLU A 19 3.51 6.39 -6.61
CA GLU A 19 3.08 5.51 -5.51
C GLU A 19 2.25 4.32 -6.01
N HIS A 20 1.30 4.58 -6.92
CA HIS A 20 0.48 3.53 -7.50
C HIS A 20 1.29 2.57 -8.41
N ALA A 21 2.30 3.09 -9.11
CA ALA A 21 3.20 2.28 -9.92
C ALA A 21 4.01 1.31 -9.04
N GLY A 22 4.46 1.74 -7.86
CA GLY A 22 5.14 0.88 -6.88
C GLY A 22 4.25 -0.27 -6.42
N LEU A 23 3.02 0.03 -5.99
CA LEU A 23 2.07 -1.00 -5.55
C LEU A 23 1.73 -2.01 -6.66
N LEU A 24 1.51 -1.53 -7.89
CA LEU A 24 1.23 -2.40 -9.03
C LEU A 24 2.42 -3.29 -9.38
N ALA A 25 3.65 -2.78 -9.29
CA ALA A 25 4.86 -3.57 -9.50
C ALA A 25 5.00 -4.67 -8.45
N ALA A 26 4.79 -4.35 -7.16
CA ALA A 26 4.82 -5.31 -6.07
C ALA A 26 3.76 -6.41 -6.21
N ALA A 27 2.54 -6.05 -6.63
CA ALA A 27 1.49 -7.02 -6.90
C ALA A 27 1.85 -7.98 -8.05
N ARG A 28 2.44 -7.47 -9.14
CA ARG A 28 2.92 -8.30 -10.26
C ARG A 28 4.04 -9.24 -9.84
N ALA A 29 4.98 -8.77 -9.02
CA ALA A 29 6.05 -9.60 -8.46
C ALA A 29 5.49 -10.73 -7.60
N ALA A 30 4.50 -10.44 -6.75
CA ALA A 30 3.85 -11.46 -5.92
C ALA A 30 3.15 -12.54 -6.75
N VAL A 31 2.44 -12.17 -7.83
CA VAL A 31 1.81 -13.13 -8.74
C VAL A 31 2.86 -14.00 -9.43
N ALA A 32 3.96 -13.40 -9.91
CA ALA A 32 5.04 -14.14 -10.56
C ALA A 32 5.73 -15.11 -9.59
N GLY A 33 6.04 -14.66 -8.37
CA GLY A 33 6.62 -15.49 -7.31
C GLY A 33 5.75 -16.70 -6.97
N ALA A 34 4.43 -16.49 -6.88
CA ALA A 34 3.49 -17.58 -6.63
C ALA A 34 3.49 -18.62 -7.77
N GLN A 35 3.58 -18.18 -9.02
CA GLN A 35 3.66 -19.08 -10.18
C GLN A 35 4.98 -19.87 -10.21
N LEU A 36 6.06 -19.31 -9.65
CA LEU A 36 7.37 -19.94 -9.56
C LEU A 36 7.54 -20.83 -8.31
N GLY A 37 6.54 -20.87 -7.42
CA GLY A 37 6.60 -21.66 -6.18
C GLY A 37 7.47 -21.04 -5.09
N GLU A 38 7.64 -19.71 -5.09
CA GLU A 38 8.32 -18.99 -4.01
C GLU A 38 7.62 -19.23 -2.67
N ALA A 39 8.40 -19.37 -1.59
CA ALA A 39 7.87 -19.72 -0.27
C ALA A 39 6.97 -18.63 0.33
N ASP A 40 7.23 -17.36 -0.01
CA ASP A 40 6.45 -16.22 0.47
C ASP A 40 6.31 -15.14 -0.62
N PRO A 41 5.45 -15.35 -1.62
CA PRO A 41 5.29 -14.40 -2.72
C PRO A 41 4.68 -13.06 -2.27
N LEU A 42 3.97 -13.03 -1.15
CA LEU A 42 3.34 -11.80 -0.62
C LEU A 42 4.35 -10.88 0.08
N ILE A 43 5.63 -11.26 0.17
CA ILE A 43 6.67 -10.41 0.76
C ILE A 43 6.81 -9.06 0.06
N TYR A 44 6.75 -9.04 -1.27
CA TYR A 44 6.84 -7.81 -2.07
C TYR A 44 5.68 -6.87 -1.76
N LEU A 45 4.46 -7.41 -1.70
CA LEU A 45 3.25 -6.62 -1.47
C LEU A 45 3.19 -6.08 -0.03
N ARG A 46 3.57 -6.90 0.97
CA ARG A 46 3.64 -6.45 2.37
C ARG A 46 4.68 -5.35 2.57
N HIS A 47 5.85 -5.47 1.95
CA HIS A 47 6.88 -4.45 2.03
C HIS A 47 6.41 -3.10 1.47
N GLU A 48 5.74 -3.12 0.31
CA GLU A 48 5.26 -1.88 -0.30
C GLU A 48 4.09 -1.28 0.51
N LEU A 49 3.15 -2.10 1.00
CA LEU A 49 2.08 -1.63 1.88
C LEU A 49 2.62 -1.04 3.19
N ASP A 50 3.68 -1.60 3.77
CA ASP A 50 4.33 -1.08 4.97
C ASP A 50 4.96 0.31 4.74
N ARG A 51 5.66 0.46 3.61
CA ARG A 51 6.25 1.74 3.20
C ARG A 51 5.23 2.88 3.13
N HIS A 52 3.99 2.57 2.76
CA HIS A 52 2.88 3.54 2.69
C HIS A 52 2.03 3.58 3.96
N GLY A 53 2.34 2.79 4.99
CA GLY A 53 1.54 2.69 6.22
C GLY A 53 0.16 2.06 6.02
N GLN A 54 -0.01 1.27 4.96
CA GLN A 54 -1.28 0.69 4.51
C GLN A 54 -1.39 -0.81 4.81
N LEU A 55 -0.51 -1.34 5.65
CA LEU A 55 -0.58 -2.73 6.09
C LEU A 55 -1.87 -2.95 6.89
N PRO A 56 -2.71 -3.93 6.51
CA PRO A 56 -3.89 -4.24 7.29
C PRO A 56 -3.51 -4.64 8.72
N PRO A 57 -4.29 -4.21 9.73
CA PRO A 57 -4.04 -4.63 11.10
C PRO A 57 -4.20 -6.14 11.24
N VAL A 58 -3.51 -6.71 12.23
CA VAL A 58 -3.58 -8.14 12.53
C VAL A 58 -5.03 -8.55 12.80
N GLY A 59 -5.49 -9.60 12.12
CA GLY A 59 -6.86 -10.09 12.24
C GLY A 59 -7.90 -9.34 11.39
N ALA A 60 -7.47 -8.39 10.54
CA ALA A 60 -8.36 -7.76 9.57
C ALA A 60 -9.00 -8.81 8.65
N VAL A 61 -10.32 -8.71 8.44
CA VAL A 61 -11.07 -9.62 7.59
C VAL A 61 -10.99 -9.15 6.15
N PRO A 62 -10.52 -9.97 5.19
CA PRO A 62 -10.34 -9.55 3.79
C PRO A 62 -11.58 -8.91 3.16
N MET A 63 -12.77 -9.48 3.39
CA MET A 63 -14.04 -8.94 2.87
C MET A 63 -14.37 -7.54 3.39
N ALA A 64 -13.96 -7.22 4.62
CA ALA A 64 -14.16 -5.89 5.19
C ALA A 64 -13.25 -4.86 4.49
N LEU A 65 -12.01 -5.24 4.19
CA LEU A 65 -11.05 -4.40 3.46
C LEU A 65 -11.51 -4.12 2.01
N LEU A 66 -12.08 -5.13 1.34
CA LEU A 66 -12.62 -4.97 -0.02
C LEU A 66 -13.83 -4.01 -0.07
N SER A 67 -14.60 -3.94 1.02
CA SER A 67 -15.78 -3.06 1.12
C SER A 67 -15.41 -1.64 1.54
N SER A 68 -14.16 -1.39 1.96
CA SER A 68 -13.67 -0.10 2.44
C SER A 68 -12.16 0.05 2.16
N PRO A 69 -11.76 0.40 0.93
CA PRO A 69 -10.36 0.38 0.50
C PRO A 69 -9.44 1.39 1.22
N GLY A 70 -10.01 2.33 1.99
CA GLY A 70 -9.26 3.30 2.80
C GLY A 70 -9.34 3.07 4.32
N LEU A 71 -10.06 2.06 4.79
CA LEU A 71 -10.22 1.81 6.23
C LEU A 71 -9.02 1.04 6.76
N ILE A 72 -7.93 1.76 7.01
CA ILE A 72 -6.82 1.29 7.84
C ILE A 72 -7.36 1.35 9.27
N ALA A 73 -7.88 0.23 9.78
CA ALA A 73 -8.61 0.23 11.04
C ALA A 73 -7.69 0.69 12.17
N GLU A 74 -7.97 1.89 12.69
CA GLU A 74 -7.39 2.41 13.92
C GLU A 74 -7.53 1.34 15.00
N GLY A 75 -6.37 0.90 15.50
CA GLY A 75 -6.29 -0.16 16.49
C GLY A 75 -7.19 0.15 17.67
N ARG A 76 -8.23 -0.66 17.86
CA ARG A 76 -8.97 -0.73 19.10
C ARG A 76 -8.00 -1.23 20.17
N ARG A 77 -7.44 -0.32 20.97
CA ARG A 77 -6.78 -0.69 22.23
C ARG A 77 -7.83 -1.30 23.17
N PRO A 78 -7.64 -2.52 23.70
CA PRO A 78 -8.46 -2.98 24.81
C PRO A 78 -8.17 -2.13 26.05
N ALA A 79 -9.24 -1.79 26.78
CA ALA A 79 -9.21 -1.11 28.06
C ALA A 79 -8.67 -2.03 29.17
#